data_AF-A0A0D3BRP8-F1
#
_entry.id   AF-A0A0D3BRP8-F1
#
_cell.length_a   1.000
_cell.length_b   1.000
_cell.length_c   1.000
_cell.angle_alpha   90.00
_cell.angle_beta   90.00
_cell.angle_gamma   90.00
#
_symmetry.space_group_name_H-M   'P 1'
#
loop_
_entity.id
_entity.type
_entity.pdbx_description
1 polymer ?
#
loop_
_entity_poly.entity_id
_entity_poly.type
_entity_poly.pdbx_seq_one_letter_code
_entity_poly.pdbx_strand_id
1 'polypeptide(L)'
;MSKKIAIHTGESSPPLLFRQVSPGPSDSTLQFRLLHFWDARKNVKGGPEILLGIEMLMIDTEGTLAQGFIGQNRHNQYEKELHRGSIYTLTNCYASNSKVMYHVADQRLVICISHASAMSKDEEDIDGILRERFRVRSFSEFEANCDLRGDLHDVVGHLKLVDGQALHQRPVLCTNDDSASRKVMVHLQLKDGPVMNVFLWDEAAESFRLKFDGSAATPTVLLVTTVNPKRLGGKLCLSSMSSSKVFFDEEVDPSKEYLAWLATNPSVTSLVNPVEVVKAETLTIGEIATFIKRQPAQVVYFDCIATIDDVKLGTEWYYIACKVCQTKLNRGPTTLLCPKCGNENATAVANYRVELSVYDNDEQCTFIILGDAGKDLTGRKATELIDAYVQENGGDAAEIE
;
A
#
# COMPACT_ATOMS: atom_id res chain seq x y z
N MET A 1 35.14 -16.96 -60.53
CA MET A 1 34.53 -16.09 -59.50
C MET A 1 33.60 -16.94 -58.65
N SER A 2 34.11 -17.49 -57.54
CA SER A 2 33.34 -18.35 -56.65
C SER A 2 32.68 -17.49 -55.57
N LYS A 3 31.34 -17.49 -55.53
CA LYS A 3 30.54 -16.83 -54.49
C LYS A 3 30.86 -17.48 -53.14
N LYS A 4 31.48 -16.71 -52.24
CA LYS A 4 31.52 -17.03 -50.81
C LYS A 4 30.09 -17.00 -50.28
N ILE A 5 29.58 -18.15 -49.88
CA ILE A 5 28.40 -18.25 -49.03
C ILE A 5 28.86 -17.82 -47.64
N ALA A 6 28.44 -16.62 -47.21
CA ALA A 6 28.59 -16.18 -45.83
C ALA A 6 27.55 -16.94 -45.00
N ILE A 7 28.02 -17.88 -44.20
CA ILE A 7 27.24 -18.47 -43.12
C ILE A 7 27.15 -17.39 -42.05
N HIS A 8 26.01 -16.71 -41.96
CA HIS A 8 25.68 -15.88 -40.81
C HIS A 8 25.42 -16.81 -39.63
N THR A 9 26.43 -17.04 -38.80
CA THR A 9 26.24 -17.43 -37.41
C THR A 9 25.64 -16.23 -36.70
N GLY A 10 24.31 -16.16 -36.62
CA GLY A 10 23.64 -15.15 -35.81
C GLY A 10 23.83 -15.50 -34.34
N GLU A 11 24.87 -14.98 -33.70
CA GLU A 11 24.86 -14.82 -32.25
C GLU A 11 23.69 -13.89 -31.92
N SER A 12 22.65 -14.43 -31.28
CA SER A 12 21.57 -13.60 -30.76
C SER A 12 22.17 -12.62 -29.76
N SER A 13 21.95 -11.32 -29.96
CA SER A 13 22.34 -10.31 -28.97
C SER A 13 21.84 -10.72 -27.59
N PRO A 14 22.66 -10.53 -26.53
CA PRO A 14 22.24 -10.90 -25.18
C PRO A 14 20.97 -10.14 -24.78
N PRO A 15 20.12 -10.71 -23.90
CA PRO A 15 18.94 -10.01 -23.40
C PRO A 15 19.32 -8.66 -22.78
N LEU A 16 18.51 -7.65 -23.09
CA LEU A 16 18.64 -6.31 -22.54
C LEU A 16 18.31 -6.34 -21.03
N LEU A 17 19.10 -5.64 -20.24
CA LEU A 17 18.88 -5.52 -18.79
C LEU A 17 17.80 -4.47 -18.50
N PHE A 18 17.08 -4.61 -17.39
CA PHE A 18 16.02 -3.67 -17.06
C PHE A 18 16.55 -2.24 -16.89
N ARG A 19 17.72 -2.05 -16.28
CA ARG A 19 18.34 -0.71 -16.14
C ARG A 19 18.70 -0.04 -17.47
N GLN A 20 18.79 -0.81 -18.56
CA GLN A 20 19.11 -0.32 -19.90
C GLN A 20 17.87 0.03 -20.72
N VAL A 21 16.67 -0.29 -20.22
CA VAL A 21 15.41 0.03 -20.89
C VAL A 21 15.21 1.55 -20.96
N SER A 22 14.94 2.05 -22.16
CA SER A 22 14.59 3.45 -22.44
C SER A 22 13.09 3.63 -22.72
N PRO A 23 12.50 4.81 -22.49
CA PRO A 23 11.11 5.07 -22.82
C PRO A 23 10.80 4.87 -24.31
N GLY A 24 9.62 4.33 -24.62
CA GLY A 24 9.15 4.09 -25.98
C GLY A 24 9.22 2.62 -26.41
N PRO A 25 8.99 2.34 -27.71
CA PRO A 25 9.08 0.98 -28.26
C PRO A 25 10.53 0.51 -28.33
N SER A 26 10.74 -0.79 -28.11
CA SER A 26 12.04 -1.43 -28.25
C SER A 26 11.87 -2.84 -28.82
N ASP A 27 12.64 -3.15 -29.87
CA ASP A 27 12.72 -4.47 -30.50
C ASP A 27 13.71 -5.39 -29.76
N SER A 28 14.24 -4.93 -28.62
CA SER A 28 15.17 -5.70 -27.80
C SER A 28 14.47 -6.87 -27.11
N THR A 29 15.21 -7.95 -26.93
CA THR A 29 14.79 -9.09 -26.11
C THR A 29 15.05 -8.80 -24.65
N LEU A 30 14.05 -9.02 -23.80
CA LEU A 30 14.17 -9.03 -22.34
C LEU A 30 14.02 -10.46 -21.85
N GLN A 31 14.77 -10.84 -20.82
CA GLN A 31 14.61 -12.12 -20.14
C GLN A 31 14.53 -11.88 -18.65
N PHE A 32 13.51 -12.44 -18.00
CA PHE A 32 13.22 -12.15 -16.60
C PHE A 32 12.49 -13.29 -15.90
N ARG A 33 12.61 -13.34 -14.58
CA ARG A 33 11.74 -14.17 -13.73
C ARG A 33 10.53 -13.37 -13.29
N LEU A 34 9.34 -13.96 -13.40
CA LEU A 34 8.11 -13.39 -12.87
C LEU A 34 8.00 -13.66 -11.37
N LEU A 35 8.25 -12.66 -10.53
CA LEU A 35 8.19 -12.80 -9.07
C LEU A 35 6.76 -12.80 -8.53
N HIS A 36 5.91 -11.97 -9.13
CA HIS A 36 4.50 -11.85 -8.76
C HIS A 36 3.72 -11.15 -9.88
N PHE A 37 2.40 -11.36 -9.91
CA PHE A 37 1.46 -10.61 -10.72
C PHE A 37 0.12 -10.55 -9.98
N TRP A 38 -0.65 -9.50 -10.24
CA TRP A 38 -1.96 -9.24 -9.61
C TRP A 38 -2.84 -8.44 -10.55
N ASP A 39 -4.15 -8.46 -10.27
CA ASP A 39 -5.10 -7.62 -10.99
C ASP A 39 -4.89 -6.14 -10.66
N ALA A 40 -4.60 -5.36 -11.70
CA ALA A 40 -4.58 -3.92 -11.60
C ALA A 40 -6.01 -3.40 -11.68
N ARG A 41 -6.53 -2.91 -10.57
CA ARG A 41 -7.92 -2.43 -10.47
C ARG A 41 -7.97 -0.95 -10.17
N LYS A 42 -8.96 -0.27 -10.75
CA LYS A 42 -9.30 1.12 -10.46
C LYS A 42 -10.59 1.16 -9.67
N ASN A 43 -10.47 1.56 -8.41
CA ASN A 43 -11.61 1.86 -7.58
C ASN A 43 -12.28 3.15 -8.07
N VAL A 44 -13.49 3.02 -8.63
CA VAL A 44 -14.36 4.15 -8.96
C VAL A 44 -15.31 4.35 -7.80
N LYS A 45 -15.32 5.54 -7.22
CA LYS A 45 -16.18 5.83 -6.06
C LYS A 45 -17.66 5.69 -6.45
N GLY A 46 -18.42 4.96 -5.64
CA GLY A 46 -19.85 4.73 -5.87
C GLY A 46 -20.18 3.94 -7.14
N GLY A 47 -19.17 3.36 -7.80
CA GLY A 47 -19.30 2.59 -9.02
C GLY A 47 -18.62 1.24 -8.90
N PRO A 48 -18.81 0.36 -9.91
CA PRO A 48 -18.13 -0.94 -9.94
C PRO A 48 -16.61 -0.74 -10.05
N GLU A 49 -15.88 -1.63 -9.41
CA GLU A 49 -14.44 -1.71 -9.59
C GLU A 49 -14.10 -2.03 -11.05
N ILE A 50 -13.16 -1.29 -11.63
CA ILE A 50 -12.77 -1.46 -13.04
C ILE A 50 -11.45 -2.20 -13.11
N LEU A 51 -11.45 -3.38 -13.74
CA LEU A 51 -10.23 -4.10 -14.10
C LEU A 51 -9.48 -3.32 -15.20
N LEU A 52 -8.26 -2.89 -14.92
CA LEU A 52 -7.38 -2.22 -15.88
C LEU A 52 -6.50 -3.21 -16.66
N GLY A 53 -6.16 -4.34 -16.04
CA GLY A 53 -5.20 -5.29 -16.59
C GLY A 53 -4.47 -6.09 -15.51
N ILE A 54 -3.31 -6.63 -15.86
CA ILE A 54 -2.42 -7.37 -14.96
C ILE A 54 -1.18 -6.53 -14.72
N GLU A 55 -0.83 -6.29 -13.46
CA GLU A 55 0.47 -5.76 -13.08
C GLU A 55 1.41 -6.91 -12.72
N MET A 56 2.69 -6.75 -13.04
CA MET A 56 3.72 -7.77 -12.85
C MET A 56 4.91 -7.18 -12.10
N LEU A 57 5.52 -7.97 -11.22
CA LEU A 57 6.82 -7.71 -10.63
C LEU A 57 7.81 -8.72 -11.20
N MET A 58 8.86 -8.21 -11.83
CA MET A 58 9.82 -8.99 -12.60
C MET A 58 11.23 -8.70 -12.11
N ILE A 59 12.14 -9.66 -12.30
CA ILE A 59 13.56 -9.52 -11.98
C ILE A 59 14.44 -10.02 -13.12
N ASP A 60 15.47 -9.25 -13.45
CA ASP A 60 16.47 -9.63 -14.46
C ASP A 60 17.68 -10.33 -13.83
N THR A 61 18.66 -10.70 -14.67
CA THR A 61 19.89 -11.40 -14.23
C THR A 61 20.81 -10.56 -13.35
N GLU A 62 20.63 -9.24 -13.28
CA GLU A 62 21.38 -8.38 -12.35
C GLU A 62 20.64 -8.16 -11.02
N GLY A 63 19.45 -8.75 -10.89
CA GLY A 63 18.59 -8.56 -9.74
C GLY A 63 17.87 -7.21 -9.73
N THR A 64 17.79 -6.50 -10.86
CA THR A 64 17.01 -5.27 -10.97
C THR A 64 15.53 -5.62 -10.96
N LEU A 65 14.73 -4.96 -10.13
CA LEU A 65 13.28 -5.10 -10.16
C LEU A 65 12.67 -4.15 -11.19
N ALA A 66 11.74 -4.67 -11.99
CA ALA A 66 10.92 -3.87 -12.89
C ALA A 66 9.44 -4.21 -12.77
N GLN A 67 8.61 -3.20 -13.03
CA GLN A 67 7.18 -3.38 -13.11
C GLN A 67 6.77 -3.65 -14.56
N GLY A 68 5.92 -4.65 -14.75
CA GLY A 68 5.29 -4.97 -16.03
C GLY A 68 3.79 -4.67 -16.02
N PHE A 69 3.21 -4.43 -17.19
CA PHE A 69 1.78 -4.23 -17.33
C PHE A 69 1.21 -4.89 -18.60
N ILE A 70 0.09 -5.59 -18.43
CA ILE A 70 -0.70 -6.19 -19.51
C ILE A 70 -2.08 -5.54 -19.48
N GLY A 71 -2.52 -4.95 -20.58
CA GLY A 71 -3.84 -4.31 -20.65
C GLY A 71 -5.01 -5.31 -20.52
N GLN A 72 -6.15 -4.82 -20.04
CA GLN A 72 -7.39 -5.60 -19.85
C GLN A 72 -7.78 -6.44 -21.06
N ASN A 73 -7.58 -5.93 -22.27
CA ASN A 73 -7.90 -6.60 -23.52
C ASN A 73 -7.15 -7.93 -23.75
N ARG A 74 -6.07 -8.18 -23.00
CA ARG A 74 -5.28 -9.42 -23.04
C ARG A 74 -5.22 -10.16 -21.70
N HIS A 75 -6.01 -9.70 -20.72
CA HIS A 75 -6.02 -10.25 -19.37
C HIS A 75 -6.35 -11.75 -19.37
N ASN A 76 -7.49 -12.15 -19.94
CA ASN A 76 -7.93 -13.57 -19.99
C ASN A 76 -6.92 -14.53 -20.64
N GLN A 77 -6.12 -14.03 -21.60
CA GLN A 77 -5.06 -14.83 -22.22
C GLN A 77 -3.95 -15.07 -21.20
N TYR A 78 -3.38 -13.98 -20.68
CA TYR A 78 -2.16 -14.07 -19.87
C TYR A 78 -2.40 -14.49 -18.43
N GLU A 79 -3.56 -14.24 -17.85
CA GLU A 79 -3.90 -14.71 -16.50
C GLU A 79 -3.69 -16.23 -16.37
N LYS A 80 -3.95 -16.99 -17.44
CA LYS A 80 -3.77 -18.45 -17.48
C LYS A 80 -2.35 -18.89 -17.84
N GLU A 81 -1.60 -18.05 -18.56
CA GLU A 81 -0.25 -18.36 -19.04
C GLU A 81 0.85 -17.94 -18.04
N LEU A 82 0.57 -16.95 -17.19
CA LEU A 82 1.50 -16.41 -16.21
C LEU A 82 1.64 -17.34 -15.02
N HIS A 83 2.87 -17.76 -14.75
CA HIS A 83 3.22 -18.64 -13.65
C HIS A 83 4.32 -17.99 -12.81
N ARG A 84 4.04 -17.81 -11.52
CA ARG A 84 5.01 -17.29 -10.57
C ARG A 84 6.28 -18.14 -10.57
N GLY A 85 7.43 -17.48 -10.50
CA GLY A 85 8.74 -18.09 -10.47
C GLY A 85 9.24 -18.59 -11.83
N SER A 86 8.42 -18.54 -12.88
CA SER A 86 8.84 -18.95 -14.23
C SER A 86 9.67 -17.86 -14.90
N ILE A 87 10.58 -18.29 -15.78
CA ILE A 87 11.34 -17.40 -16.66
C ILE A 87 10.52 -17.13 -17.92
N TYR A 88 10.56 -15.88 -18.38
CA TYR A 88 9.93 -15.44 -19.61
C TYR A 88 10.94 -14.69 -20.47
N THR A 89 10.84 -14.94 -21.78
CA THR A 89 11.47 -14.14 -22.81
C THR A 89 10.41 -13.24 -23.46
N LEU A 90 10.68 -11.94 -23.51
CA LEU A 90 9.79 -10.91 -24.06
C LEU A 90 10.51 -10.15 -25.18
N THR A 91 9.87 -10.02 -26.32
CA THR A 91 10.34 -9.21 -27.46
C THR A 91 9.31 -8.14 -27.81
N ASN A 92 9.76 -7.05 -28.47
CA ASN A 92 8.92 -5.93 -28.92
C ASN A 92 8.14 -5.28 -27.76
N CYS A 93 8.84 -4.89 -26.70
CA CYS A 93 8.23 -4.26 -25.53
C CYS A 93 8.05 -2.75 -25.75
N TYR A 94 7.13 -2.14 -24.99
CA TYR A 94 7.00 -0.69 -24.91
C TYR A 94 7.21 -0.24 -23.46
N ALA A 95 8.17 0.64 -23.21
CA ALA A 95 8.41 1.15 -21.87
C ALA A 95 7.75 2.52 -21.69
N SER A 96 7.01 2.68 -20.60
CA SER A 96 6.31 3.93 -20.27
C SER A 96 6.70 4.40 -18.87
N ASN A 97 6.47 5.68 -18.57
CA ASN A 97 6.67 6.17 -17.20
C ASN A 97 5.72 5.47 -16.23
N SER A 98 6.24 5.08 -15.06
CA SER A 98 5.44 4.50 -13.98
C SER A 98 4.38 5.46 -13.44
N LYS A 99 3.40 4.89 -12.74
CA LYS A 99 2.42 5.65 -11.93
C LYS A 99 3.16 6.58 -10.97
N VAL A 100 2.58 7.73 -10.65
CA VAL A 100 3.19 8.76 -9.78
C VAL A 100 3.34 8.29 -8.31
N MET A 101 2.68 7.20 -7.93
CA MET A 101 2.59 6.73 -6.54
C MET A 101 2.70 5.21 -6.48
N TYR A 102 3.12 4.71 -5.31
CA TYR A 102 3.10 3.28 -4.94
C TYR A 102 3.99 2.40 -5.83
N HIS A 103 5.27 2.77 -5.95
CA HIS A 103 6.21 2.03 -6.78
C HIS A 103 6.70 0.74 -6.08
N VAL A 104 6.53 -0.39 -6.75
CA VAL A 104 6.95 -1.71 -6.23
C VAL A 104 8.37 -2.12 -6.64
N ALA A 105 8.99 -1.38 -7.57
CA ALA A 105 10.24 -1.76 -8.23
C ALA A 105 11.28 -0.61 -8.24
N ASP A 106 12.55 -0.96 -8.45
CA ASP A 106 13.66 -0.01 -8.54
C ASP A 106 13.60 0.79 -9.85
N GLN A 107 13.25 0.11 -10.95
CA GLN A 107 13.07 0.71 -12.27
C GLN A 107 11.81 1.60 -12.29
N ARG A 108 11.97 2.84 -12.80
CA ARG A 108 10.91 3.86 -12.88
C ARG A 108 10.07 3.75 -14.15
N LEU A 109 10.48 2.92 -15.10
CA LEU A 109 9.68 2.58 -16.28
C LEU A 109 8.84 1.32 -16.04
N VAL A 110 7.62 1.34 -16.55
CA VAL A 110 6.74 0.16 -16.64
C VAL A 110 6.90 -0.43 -18.04
N ILE A 111 7.22 -1.72 -18.08
CA ILE A 111 7.36 -2.49 -19.32
C ILE A 111 5.98 -3.02 -19.71
N CYS A 112 5.40 -2.45 -20.76
CA CYS A 112 4.07 -2.79 -21.24
C CYS A 112 4.14 -3.89 -22.30
N ILE A 113 3.32 -4.93 -22.12
CA ILE A 113 3.15 -6.03 -23.07
C ILE A 113 1.98 -5.68 -23.99
N SER A 114 2.32 -5.18 -25.18
CA SER A 114 1.38 -4.66 -26.19
C SER A 114 1.05 -5.71 -27.26
N HIS A 115 0.14 -5.41 -28.19
CA HIS A 115 -0.18 -6.30 -29.31
C HIS A 115 1.02 -6.68 -30.19
N ALA A 116 2.05 -5.84 -30.23
CA ALA A 116 3.28 -6.14 -30.97
C ALA A 116 4.24 -7.05 -30.18
N SER A 117 4.02 -7.21 -28.87
CA SER A 117 4.88 -7.94 -27.97
C SER A 117 4.63 -9.45 -28.05
N ALA A 118 5.71 -10.21 -28.17
CA ALA A 118 5.69 -11.67 -28.04
C ALA A 118 6.37 -12.05 -26.73
N MET A 119 5.63 -12.73 -25.85
CA MET A 119 6.11 -13.23 -24.57
C MET A 119 5.92 -14.74 -24.54
N SER A 120 6.98 -15.48 -24.23
CA SER A 120 6.95 -16.93 -24.09
C SER A 120 7.58 -17.34 -22.77
N LYS A 121 7.01 -18.37 -22.14
CA LYS A 121 7.60 -19.01 -20.98
C LYS A 121 8.78 -19.87 -21.46
N ASP A 122 9.93 -19.72 -20.81
CA ASP A 122 11.08 -20.58 -21.06
C ASP A 122 10.88 -21.92 -20.32
N GLU A 123 11.25 -23.03 -20.96
CA GLU A 123 11.09 -24.38 -20.39
C GLU A 123 12.08 -24.66 -19.27
N GLU A 124 13.30 -24.13 -19.42
CA GLU A 124 14.38 -24.27 -18.45
C GLU A 124 14.43 -23.08 -17.50
N ASP A 125 14.83 -23.37 -16.26
CA ASP A 125 15.12 -22.33 -15.28
C ASP A 125 16.51 -21.73 -15.54
N ILE A 126 16.72 -20.49 -15.10
CA ILE A 126 18.00 -19.80 -15.26
C ILE A 126 18.55 -19.47 -13.87
N ASP A 127 19.57 -20.21 -13.45
CA ASP A 127 20.20 -20.07 -12.13
C ASP A 127 20.77 -18.66 -11.90
N GLY A 128 21.19 -17.98 -12.97
CA GLY A 128 21.68 -16.60 -12.91
C GLY A 128 20.62 -15.55 -12.57
N ILE A 129 19.33 -15.87 -12.68
CA ILE A 129 18.22 -14.96 -12.36
C ILE A 129 17.66 -15.33 -10.98
N LEU A 130 17.79 -14.41 -10.03
CA LEU A 130 17.35 -14.59 -8.65
C LEU A 130 15.89 -15.09 -8.58
N ARG A 131 15.65 -16.05 -7.68
CA ARG A 131 14.31 -16.64 -7.45
C ARG A 131 13.38 -15.67 -6.76
N GLU A 132 13.93 -14.86 -5.85
CA GLU A 132 13.21 -13.91 -5.02
C GLU A 132 14.10 -12.70 -4.75
N ARG A 133 13.47 -11.57 -4.43
CA ARG A 133 14.16 -10.36 -3.99
C ARG A 133 13.23 -9.55 -3.09
N PHE A 134 13.68 -9.30 -1.87
CA PHE A 134 12.92 -8.56 -0.88
C PHE A 134 13.58 -7.21 -0.58
N ARG A 135 12.78 -6.16 -0.50
CA ARG A 135 13.16 -4.78 -0.20
C ARG A 135 12.80 -4.45 1.25
N VAL A 136 13.35 -5.22 2.19
CA VAL A 136 13.07 -5.08 3.63
C VAL A 136 13.55 -3.71 4.14
N ARG A 137 12.74 -3.07 5.01
CA ARG A 137 13.07 -1.78 5.64
C ARG A 137 12.91 -1.81 7.17
N SER A 138 13.67 -0.95 7.83
CA SER A 138 13.59 -0.71 9.28
C SER A 138 12.41 0.20 9.65
N PHE A 139 12.11 0.26 10.95
CA PHE A 139 11.06 1.14 11.48
C PHE A 139 11.31 2.61 11.11
N SER A 140 12.53 3.12 11.30
CA SER A 140 12.90 4.51 11.02
C SER A 140 12.75 4.87 9.55
N GLU A 141 13.07 3.94 8.64
CA GLU A 141 12.84 4.12 7.20
C GLU A 141 11.35 4.17 6.84
N PHE A 142 10.51 3.36 7.48
CA PHE A 142 9.06 3.44 7.29
C PHE A 142 8.48 4.75 7.86
N GLU A 143 8.95 5.21 9.01
CA GLU A 143 8.56 6.50 9.61
C GLU A 143 8.92 7.67 8.69
N ALA A 144 10.12 7.67 8.12
CA ALA A 144 10.59 8.70 7.19
C ALA A 144 9.79 8.76 5.88
N ASN A 145 9.26 7.62 5.42
CA ASN A 145 8.50 7.50 4.18
C ASN A 145 6.97 7.50 4.36
N CYS A 146 6.51 7.71 5.59
CA CYS A 146 5.10 7.65 5.94
C CYS A 146 4.28 8.76 5.23
N ASP A 147 3.10 8.40 4.74
CA ASP A 147 2.16 9.29 4.02
C ASP A 147 2.70 9.91 2.71
N LEU A 148 3.89 9.52 2.25
CA LEU A 148 4.48 10.08 1.01
C LEU A 148 3.90 9.45 -0.26
N ARG A 149 3.22 8.29 -0.15
CA ARG A 149 2.69 7.51 -1.28
C ARG A 149 3.77 7.16 -2.33
N GLY A 150 5.02 7.02 -1.88
CA GLY A 150 6.19 6.73 -2.69
C GLY A 150 6.40 5.24 -2.92
N ASP A 151 7.64 4.77 -2.72
CA ASP A 151 8.03 3.38 -2.93
C ASP A 151 7.45 2.46 -1.85
N LEU A 152 6.82 1.36 -2.28
CA LEU A 152 6.36 0.29 -1.43
C LEU A 152 7.52 -0.66 -1.13
N HIS A 153 7.68 -1.00 0.15
CA HIS A 153 8.78 -1.81 0.65
C HIS A 153 8.23 -3.01 1.44
N ASP A 154 9.11 -3.95 1.79
CA ASP A 154 8.72 -5.15 2.51
C ASP A 154 8.98 -4.99 4.01
N VAL A 155 8.13 -5.58 4.83
CA VAL A 155 8.30 -5.61 6.30
C VAL A 155 8.45 -7.04 6.76
N VAL A 156 9.37 -7.28 7.68
CA VAL A 156 9.52 -8.55 8.39
C VAL A 156 9.61 -8.30 9.89
N GLY A 157 8.90 -9.10 10.67
CA GLY A 157 8.86 -8.92 12.11
C GLY A 157 8.35 -10.15 12.86
N HIS A 158 8.58 -10.14 14.17
CA HIS A 158 7.98 -11.10 15.09
C HIS A 158 6.48 -10.81 15.20
N LEU A 159 5.67 -11.77 14.81
CA LEU A 159 4.22 -11.75 14.95
C LEU A 159 3.85 -11.85 16.42
N LYS A 160 3.28 -10.80 16.99
CA LYS A 160 2.92 -10.74 18.42
C LYS A 160 1.46 -11.05 18.67
N LEU A 161 0.59 -10.51 17.83
CA LEU A 161 -0.87 -10.57 18.00
C LEU A 161 -1.55 -10.62 16.64
N VAL A 162 -2.72 -11.25 16.60
CA VAL A 162 -3.63 -11.28 15.44
C VAL A 162 -5.01 -10.87 15.92
N ASP A 163 -5.58 -9.83 15.31
CA ASP A 163 -6.85 -9.20 15.69
C ASP A 163 -6.93 -8.87 17.19
N GLY A 164 -5.80 -8.41 17.75
CA GLY A 164 -5.68 -8.11 19.17
C GLY A 164 -5.61 -9.34 20.09
N GLN A 165 -5.70 -10.55 19.55
CA GLN A 165 -5.58 -11.78 20.33
C GLN A 165 -4.13 -12.26 20.40
N ALA A 166 -3.75 -12.78 21.57
CA ALA A 166 -2.44 -13.35 21.78
C ALA A 166 -2.34 -14.76 21.16
N LEU A 167 -1.18 -15.03 20.55
CA LEU A 167 -0.95 -16.24 19.75
C LEU A 167 -1.00 -17.56 20.52
N HIS A 168 -0.82 -17.54 21.85
CA HIS A 168 -0.90 -18.75 22.68
C HIS A 168 -2.30 -19.38 22.69
N GLN A 169 -3.34 -18.60 22.41
CA GLN A 169 -4.72 -19.09 22.31
C GLN A 169 -5.03 -19.65 20.91
N ARG A 170 -4.11 -19.47 19.95
CA ARG A 170 -4.22 -19.85 18.54
C ARG A 170 -5.65 -19.61 17.99
N PRO A 171 -6.01 -18.34 17.76
CA PRO A 171 -7.34 -18.02 17.25
C PRO A 171 -7.56 -18.71 15.90
N VAL A 172 -8.75 -19.28 15.70
CA VAL A 172 -9.19 -19.78 14.39
C VAL A 172 -9.68 -18.57 13.60
N LEU A 173 -9.06 -18.30 12.44
CA LEU A 173 -9.33 -17.07 11.69
C LEU A 173 -10.32 -17.28 10.54
N CYS A 174 -10.40 -18.48 9.99
CA CYS A 174 -11.43 -18.89 9.05
C CYS A 174 -12.67 -19.37 9.83
N THR A 175 -13.74 -18.57 9.80
CA THR A 175 -15.07 -19.00 10.27
C THR A 175 -15.86 -19.56 9.08
N ASN A 176 -16.66 -20.61 9.30
CA ASN A 176 -17.55 -21.19 8.28
C ASN A 176 -18.68 -20.24 7.83
N ASP A 177 -18.81 -19.06 8.43
CA ASP A 177 -19.70 -18.01 7.98
C ASP A 177 -19.03 -17.21 6.85
N ASP A 178 -19.76 -17.00 5.75
CA ASP A 178 -19.42 -16.12 4.61
C ASP A 178 -19.17 -14.65 4.99
N SER A 179 -19.13 -14.31 6.28
CA SER A 179 -18.93 -12.97 6.83
C SER A 179 -17.48 -12.67 7.25
N ALA A 180 -16.53 -13.53 6.87
CA ALA A 180 -15.13 -13.36 7.26
C ALA A 180 -14.61 -11.97 6.84
N SER A 181 -14.21 -11.16 7.83
CA SER A 181 -13.77 -9.77 7.64
C SER A 181 -12.79 -9.64 6.47
N ARG A 182 -12.96 -8.61 5.63
CA ARG A 182 -12.00 -8.27 4.56
C ARG A 182 -10.65 -7.81 5.08
N LYS A 183 -10.50 -7.67 6.39
CA LYS A 183 -9.33 -7.13 7.08
C LYS A 183 -8.88 -8.07 8.20
N VAL A 184 -7.57 -8.28 8.30
CA VAL A 184 -6.90 -8.85 9.47
C VAL A 184 -5.89 -7.82 9.98
N MET A 185 -5.89 -7.56 11.29
CA MET A 185 -4.92 -6.67 11.93
C MET A 185 -3.87 -7.51 12.66
N VAL A 186 -2.60 -7.38 12.27
CA VAL A 186 -1.50 -8.05 12.95
C VAL A 186 -0.58 -7.05 13.62
N HIS A 187 0.05 -7.48 14.70
CA HIS A 187 1.03 -6.67 15.42
C HIS A 187 2.42 -7.25 15.20
N LEU A 188 3.28 -6.49 14.51
CA LEU A 188 4.64 -6.91 14.17
C LEU A 188 5.67 -6.11 14.95
N GLN A 189 6.54 -6.83 15.64
CA GLN A 189 7.73 -6.26 16.28
C GLN A 189 8.91 -6.41 15.31
N LEU A 190 9.45 -5.30 14.81
CA LEU A 190 10.67 -5.26 13.98
C LEU A 190 11.93 -5.35 14.87
N LYS A 191 13.12 -5.54 14.26
CA LYS A 191 14.40 -5.61 14.99
C LYS A 191 14.69 -4.34 15.82
N ASP A 192 14.44 -3.16 15.23
CA ASP A 192 14.88 -1.87 15.77
C ASP A 192 13.72 -0.87 15.99
N GLY A 193 12.52 -1.34 16.35
CA GLY A 193 11.35 -0.47 16.46
C GLY A 193 10.38 -0.86 17.58
N PRO A 194 9.31 -0.08 17.82
CA PRO A 194 8.18 -0.54 18.61
C PRO A 194 7.37 -1.61 17.88
N VAL A 195 6.39 -2.19 18.56
CA VAL A 195 5.37 -3.02 17.91
C VAL A 195 4.47 -2.16 17.02
N MET A 196 4.41 -2.51 15.74
CA MET A 196 3.65 -1.83 14.71
C MET A 196 2.34 -2.54 14.39
N ASN A 197 1.33 -1.78 14.02
CA ASN A 197 0.08 -2.32 13.50
C ASN A 197 0.22 -2.48 11.99
N VAL A 198 -0.10 -3.67 11.48
CA VAL A 198 -0.11 -3.98 10.05
C VAL A 198 -1.50 -4.45 9.66
N PHE A 199 -2.12 -3.76 8.71
CA PHE A 199 -3.45 -4.06 8.21
C PHE A 199 -3.37 -4.85 6.91
N LEU A 200 -3.77 -6.11 6.97
CA LEU A 200 -3.91 -6.99 5.82
C LEU A 200 -5.33 -6.85 5.26
N TRP A 201 -5.47 -6.68 3.95
CA TRP A 201 -6.74 -6.50 3.26
C TRP A 201 -6.92 -7.54 2.17
N ASP A 202 -8.18 -7.92 1.92
CA ASP A 202 -8.62 -8.72 0.78
C ASP A 202 -7.77 -10.00 0.60
N GLU A 203 -7.12 -10.17 -0.55
CA GLU A 203 -6.32 -11.37 -0.89
C GLU A 203 -5.17 -11.59 0.11
N ALA A 204 -4.52 -10.52 0.60
CA ALA A 204 -3.45 -10.65 1.59
C ALA A 204 -4.00 -11.12 2.95
N ALA A 205 -5.20 -10.67 3.32
CA ALA A 205 -5.89 -11.13 4.53
C ALA A 205 -6.35 -12.59 4.39
N GLU A 206 -6.94 -12.96 3.25
CA GLU A 206 -7.36 -14.32 2.96
C GLU A 206 -6.17 -15.30 2.96
N SER A 207 -5.10 -14.96 2.24
CA SER A 207 -3.86 -15.75 2.20
C SER A 207 -3.27 -15.94 3.60
N PHE A 208 -3.28 -14.88 4.41
CA PHE A 208 -2.83 -14.95 5.80
C PHE A 208 -3.65 -15.94 6.61
N ARG A 209 -4.99 -15.84 6.59
CA ARG A 209 -5.89 -16.73 7.35
C ARG A 209 -5.71 -18.19 6.96
N LEU A 210 -5.76 -18.48 5.65
CA LEU A 210 -5.61 -19.84 5.13
C LEU A 210 -4.28 -20.47 5.55
N LYS A 211 -3.19 -19.71 5.45
CA LYS A 211 -1.87 -20.18 5.87
C LYS A 211 -1.77 -20.31 7.40
N PHE A 212 -2.33 -19.38 8.15
CA PHE A 212 -2.22 -19.36 9.62
C PHE A 212 -2.96 -20.55 10.23
N ASP A 213 -4.20 -20.79 9.77
CA ASP A 213 -5.01 -21.93 10.23
C ASP A 213 -4.40 -23.26 9.76
N GLY A 214 -3.85 -23.30 8.54
CA GLY A 214 -3.19 -24.49 7.98
C GLY A 214 -1.79 -24.79 8.54
N SER A 215 -1.18 -23.89 9.31
CA SER A 215 0.15 -24.09 9.87
C SER A 215 0.14 -25.15 10.98
N ALA A 216 1.10 -26.08 11.01
CA ALA A 216 1.14 -27.10 12.07
C ALA A 216 1.37 -26.49 13.46
N ALA A 217 2.30 -25.53 13.53
CA ALA A 217 2.60 -24.72 14.71
C ALA A 217 2.17 -23.26 14.48
N THR A 218 1.98 -22.51 15.57
CA THR A 218 1.66 -21.08 15.47
C THR A 218 2.85 -20.32 14.87
N PRO A 219 2.66 -19.59 13.75
CA PRO A 219 3.74 -18.82 13.14
C PRO A 219 4.32 -17.77 14.08
N THR A 220 5.65 -17.63 14.08
CA THR A 220 6.39 -16.69 14.92
C THR A 220 6.79 -15.42 14.18
N VAL A 221 7.14 -15.53 12.90
CA VAL A 221 7.58 -14.44 12.03
C VAL A 221 6.61 -14.29 10.87
N LEU A 222 6.35 -13.02 10.52
CA LEU A 222 5.61 -12.67 9.32
C LEU A 222 6.45 -11.71 8.48
N LEU A 223 6.56 -12.00 7.19
CA LEU A 223 6.96 -11.06 6.17
C LEU A 223 5.75 -10.67 5.33
N VAL A 224 5.58 -9.36 5.09
CA VAL A 224 4.57 -8.80 4.19
C VAL A 224 5.25 -7.95 3.13
N THR A 225 5.00 -8.24 1.85
CA THR A 225 5.61 -7.48 0.75
C THR A 225 4.84 -6.22 0.41
N THR A 226 5.53 -5.23 -0.17
CA THR A 226 4.98 -4.01 -0.76
C THR A 226 3.93 -3.30 0.12
N VAL A 227 4.25 -3.07 1.39
CA VAL A 227 3.38 -2.38 2.33
C VAL A 227 3.45 -0.87 2.18
N ASN A 228 2.33 -0.22 2.45
CA ASN A 228 2.16 1.22 2.40
C ASN A 228 2.19 1.81 3.82
N PRO A 229 3.21 2.61 4.18
CA PRO A 229 3.28 3.28 5.48
C PRO A 229 2.32 4.47 5.53
N LYS A 230 1.44 4.46 6.53
CA LYS A 230 0.45 5.53 6.76
C LYS A 230 0.32 5.87 8.23
N ARG A 231 -0.05 7.12 8.51
CA ARG A 231 -0.49 7.54 9.84
C ARG A 231 -1.96 7.20 10.04
N LEU A 232 -2.27 6.37 11.05
CA LEU A 232 -3.63 6.13 11.51
C LEU A 232 -3.69 6.42 13.00
N GLY A 233 -4.57 7.34 13.40
CA GLY A 233 -4.52 7.92 14.75
C GLY A 233 -3.08 8.32 15.04
N GLY A 234 -2.47 9.05 14.09
CA GLY A 234 -1.07 9.47 13.94
C GLY A 234 0.10 8.61 14.46
N LYS A 235 -0.15 7.36 14.82
CA LYS A 235 0.82 6.28 14.91
C LYS A 235 1.14 5.79 13.50
N LEU A 236 2.40 5.46 13.25
CA LEU A 236 2.81 4.76 12.04
C LEU A 236 2.18 3.36 12.01
N CYS A 237 1.42 3.11 10.96
CA CYS A 237 0.84 1.82 10.64
C CYS A 237 1.25 1.42 9.22
N LEU A 238 1.28 0.12 8.95
CA LEU A 238 1.53 -0.41 7.62
C LEU A 238 0.23 -0.99 7.07
N SER A 239 -0.05 -0.77 5.80
CA SER A 239 -1.19 -1.38 5.11
C SER A 239 -0.71 -2.19 3.94
N SER A 240 -1.21 -3.42 3.81
CA SER A 240 -1.08 -4.17 2.56
C SER A 240 -1.72 -3.42 1.38
N MET A 241 -1.25 -3.75 0.18
CA MET A 241 -1.71 -3.26 -1.11
C MET A 241 -2.08 -4.47 -1.99
N SER A 242 -2.64 -4.25 -3.18
CA SER A 242 -2.97 -5.34 -4.13
C SER A 242 -1.76 -6.19 -4.54
N SER A 243 -0.55 -5.63 -4.45
CA SER A 243 0.71 -6.32 -4.73
C SER A 243 1.30 -7.07 -3.53
N SER A 244 0.66 -6.96 -2.35
CA SER A 244 1.20 -7.50 -1.11
C SER A 244 0.98 -9.00 -1.00
N LYS A 245 2.01 -9.68 -0.49
CA LYS A 245 1.99 -11.10 -0.17
C LYS A 245 2.49 -11.34 1.24
N VAL A 246 2.02 -12.43 1.83
CA VAL A 246 2.38 -12.84 3.19
C VAL A 246 3.21 -14.12 3.18
N PHE A 247 4.24 -14.16 4.00
CA PHE A 247 5.13 -15.31 4.17
C PHE A 247 5.42 -15.54 5.65
N PHE A 248 5.29 -16.79 6.09
CA PHE A 248 5.55 -17.18 7.47
C PHE A 248 6.98 -17.71 7.67
N ASP A 249 7.17 -18.32 8.83
CA ASP A 249 8.36 -19.01 9.27
C ASP A 249 8.98 -19.85 8.16
N GLU A 250 10.27 -19.60 7.92
CA GLU A 250 11.12 -20.36 7.01
C GLU A 250 10.69 -20.44 5.53
N GLU A 251 9.57 -19.80 5.14
CA GLU A 251 9.10 -19.78 3.75
C GLU A 251 10.08 -19.05 2.81
N VAL A 252 10.74 -18.01 3.30
CA VAL A 252 11.63 -17.13 2.52
C VAL A 252 12.85 -16.74 3.34
N ASP A 253 13.93 -16.34 2.67
CA ASP A 253 15.21 -16.08 3.36
C ASP A 253 15.12 -14.99 4.44
N PRO A 254 14.41 -13.85 4.24
CA PRO A 254 14.24 -12.88 5.31
C PRO A 254 13.50 -13.41 6.54
N SER A 255 12.53 -14.32 6.38
CA SER A 255 11.82 -14.90 7.54
C SER A 255 12.69 -15.90 8.28
N LYS A 256 13.50 -16.71 7.57
CA LYS A 256 14.55 -17.58 8.16
C LYS A 256 15.58 -16.76 8.96
N GLU A 257 16.12 -15.71 8.34
CA GLU A 257 17.12 -14.85 8.98
C GLU A 257 16.56 -14.15 10.22
N TYR A 258 15.29 -13.72 10.17
CA TYR A 258 14.64 -13.10 11.32
C TYR A 258 14.42 -14.11 12.46
N LEU A 259 14.01 -15.35 12.15
CA LEU A 259 13.87 -16.42 13.13
C LEU A 259 15.19 -16.76 13.81
N ALA A 260 16.27 -16.91 13.03
CA ALA A 260 17.61 -17.15 13.57
C ALA A 260 18.07 -15.99 14.48
N TRP A 261 17.74 -14.75 14.11
CA TRP A 261 18.00 -13.59 14.95
C TRP A 261 17.18 -13.61 16.25
N LEU A 262 15.89 -14.00 16.22
CA LEU A 262 15.09 -14.13 17.44
C LEU A 262 15.65 -15.18 18.40
N ALA A 263 16.13 -16.31 17.88
CA ALA A 263 16.73 -17.38 18.69
C ALA A 263 17.99 -16.91 19.45
N THR A 264 18.72 -15.95 18.90
CA THR A 264 19.92 -15.35 19.52
C THR A 264 19.63 -14.10 20.36
N ASN A 265 18.40 -13.58 20.31
CA ASN A 265 17.97 -12.36 21.01
C ASN A 265 16.68 -12.60 21.84
N PRO A 266 16.71 -13.51 22.83
CA PRO A 266 15.50 -13.91 23.57
C PRO A 266 14.87 -12.78 24.38
N SER A 267 15.62 -11.74 24.76
CA SER A 267 15.07 -10.56 25.46
C SER A 267 14.00 -9.81 24.64
N VAL A 268 14.06 -9.88 23.31
CA VAL A 268 13.06 -9.27 22.39
C VAL A 268 11.75 -10.10 22.38
N THR A 269 11.83 -11.39 22.70
CA THR A 269 10.64 -12.24 22.80
C THR A 269 9.79 -11.89 24.03
N SER A 270 10.43 -11.52 25.15
CA SER A 270 9.80 -11.19 26.43
C SER A 270 9.15 -9.81 26.53
N LEU A 271 9.30 -8.95 25.52
CA LEU A 271 9.06 -7.50 25.65
C LEU A 271 7.68 -7.00 25.19
N VAL A 272 6.67 -7.86 25.12
CA VAL A 272 5.32 -7.42 24.74
C VAL A 272 4.31 -7.95 25.73
N ASN A 273 3.87 -7.08 26.64
CA ASN A 273 2.63 -7.31 27.37
C ASN A 273 1.49 -7.13 26.34
N PRO A 274 0.69 -8.16 26.03
CA PRO A 274 -0.43 -8.04 25.10
C PRO A 274 -1.34 -6.87 25.48
N VAL A 275 -1.47 -6.59 26.78
CA VAL A 275 -2.25 -5.49 27.32
C VAL A 275 -1.76 -4.10 26.85
N GLU A 276 -0.46 -3.89 26.64
CA GLU A 276 0.07 -2.58 26.18
C GLU A 276 0.01 -2.38 24.66
N VAL A 277 -0.15 -3.46 23.88
CA VAL A 277 -0.18 -3.41 22.42
C VAL A 277 -1.60 -3.61 21.87
N VAL A 278 -2.45 -4.36 22.56
CA VAL A 278 -3.85 -4.64 22.21
C VAL A 278 -4.78 -3.51 22.62
N LYS A 279 -4.43 -2.71 23.63
CA LYS A 279 -5.26 -1.61 24.09
C LYS A 279 -4.65 -0.27 23.66
N ALA A 280 -5.05 0.22 22.50
CA ALA A 280 -5.73 1.50 22.61
C ALA A 280 -7.01 1.15 23.37
N GLU A 281 -7.06 1.37 24.69
CA GLU A 281 -8.34 1.27 25.38
C GLU A 281 -9.29 2.16 24.58
N THR A 282 -10.37 1.58 24.06
CA THR A 282 -11.44 2.39 23.48
C THR A 282 -11.92 3.27 24.61
N LEU A 283 -11.55 4.55 24.57
CA LEU A 283 -11.91 5.49 25.61
C LEU A 283 -13.27 6.08 25.28
N THR A 284 -14.06 6.27 26.33
CA THR A 284 -15.24 7.12 26.28
C THR A 284 -14.82 8.59 26.13
N ILE A 285 -15.73 9.43 25.62
CA ILE A 285 -15.58 10.87 25.55
C ILE A 285 -15.19 11.45 26.91
N GLY A 286 -15.75 10.94 28.00
CA GLY A 286 -15.45 11.38 29.36
C GLY A 286 -14.05 11.03 29.83
N GLU A 287 -13.54 9.86 29.47
CA GLU A 287 -12.17 9.47 29.75
C GLU A 287 -11.17 10.32 28.96
N ILE A 288 -11.45 10.59 27.68
CA ILE A 288 -10.65 11.49 26.84
C ILE A 288 -10.67 12.91 27.42
N ALA A 289 -11.84 13.44 27.79
CA ALA A 289 -11.96 14.76 28.40
C ALA A 289 -11.19 14.84 29.73
N THR A 290 -11.22 13.78 30.53
CA THR A 290 -10.46 13.69 31.78
C THR A 290 -8.96 13.65 31.53
N PHE A 291 -8.51 12.92 30.50
CA PHE A 291 -7.12 12.88 30.08
C PHE A 291 -6.61 14.26 29.67
N ILE A 292 -7.35 14.95 28.79
CA ILE A 292 -6.98 16.29 28.28
C ILE A 292 -6.83 17.30 29.43
N LYS A 293 -7.68 17.22 30.46
CA LYS A 293 -7.59 18.11 31.64
C LYS A 293 -6.36 17.86 32.52
N ARG A 294 -5.83 16.64 32.55
CA ARG A 294 -4.76 16.22 33.47
C ARG A 294 -3.37 16.31 32.86
N GLN A 295 -3.26 16.07 31.55
CA GLN A 295 -1.98 15.93 30.87
C GLN A 295 -1.49 17.25 30.27
N PRO A 296 -0.17 17.46 30.15
CA PRO A 296 0.37 18.63 29.45
C PRO A 296 -0.02 18.62 27.96
N ALA A 297 0.09 19.77 27.30
CA ALA A 297 -0.19 19.89 25.88
C ALA A 297 0.76 18.98 25.05
N GLN A 298 0.20 17.92 24.49
CA GLN A 298 0.90 16.97 23.65
C GLN A 298 -0.08 16.34 22.65
N VAL A 299 0.44 15.80 21.54
CA VAL A 299 -0.37 15.07 20.57
C VAL A 299 -0.51 13.62 21.03
N VAL A 300 -1.75 13.17 21.23
CA VAL A 300 -2.08 11.80 21.67
C VAL A 300 -3.19 11.27 20.78
N TYR A 301 -3.29 9.95 20.68
CA TYR A 301 -4.23 9.25 19.83
C TYR A 301 -5.02 8.24 20.65
N PHE A 302 -6.32 8.17 20.39
CA PHE A 302 -7.28 7.33 21.09
C PHE A 302 -8.19 6.66 20.09
N ASP A 303 -8.58 5.42 20.39
CA ASP A 303 -9.75 4.81 19.77
C ASP A 303 -10.98 5.22 20.59
N CYS A 304 -12.05 5.62 19.91
CA CYS A 304 -13.29 6.07 20.54
C CYS A 304 -14.47 5.62 19.67
N ILE A 305 -15.52 5.12 20.31
CA ILE A 305 -16.79 4.79 19.65
C ILE A 305 -17.80 5.84 20.09
N ALA A 306 -18.24 6.67 19.17
CA ALA A 306 -19.23 7.71 19.40
C ALA A 306 -20.26 7.76 18.28
N THR A 307 -21.45 8.25 18.58
CA THR A 307 -22.53 8.49 17.60
C THR A 307 -22.50 9.96 17.17
N ILE A 308 -22.64 10.21 15.86
CA ILE A 308 -22.77 11.56 15.34
C ILE A 308 -24.18 12.06 15.67
N ASP A 309 -24.27 13.16 16.42
CA ASP A 309 -25.51 13.83 16.77
C ASP A 309 -25.92 14.83 15.68
N ASP A 310 -24.98 15.72 15.32
CA ASP A 310 -25.23 16.81 14.39
C ASP A 310 -23.95 17.28 13.68
N VAL A 311 -24.11 17.97 12.56
CA VAL A 311 -23.04 18.68 11.85
C VAL A 311 -23.08 20.16 12.24
N LYS A 312 -21.99 20.67 12.82
CA LYS A 312 -21.96 22.08 13.23
C LYS A 312 -21.94 23.02 12.03
N LEU A 313 -23.03 23.78 11.89
CA LEU A 313 -23.17 24.82 10.87
C LEU A 313 -22.39 26.10 11.25
N GLY A 314 -22.09 26.94 10.25
CA GLY A 314 -21.45 28.25 10.46
C GLY A 314 -19.92 28.22 10.57
N THR A 315 -19.27 27.06 10.38
CA THR A 315 -17.81 26.95 10.22
C THR A 315 -17.45 26.60 8.78
N GLU A 316 -16.26 26.99 8.32
CA GLU A 316 -15.72 26.53 7.04
C GLU A 316 -15.59 24.99 7.06
N TRP A 317 -16.50 24.32 6.34
CA TRP A 317 -16.59 22.85 6.31
C TRP A 317 -15.56 22.21 5.35
N TYR A 318 -14.80 23.02 4.63
CA TYR A 318 -13.72 22.60 3.76
C TYR A 318 -12.54 23.57 3.81
N TYR A 319 -11.37 23.11 3.37
CA TYR A 319 -10.19 23.93 3.15
C TYR A 319 -9.59 23.67 1.77
N ILE A 320 -8.80 24.63 1.28
CA ILE A 320 -8.09 24.49 0.01
C ILE A 320 -6.78 23.72 0.26
N ALA A 321 -6.71 22.50 -0.25
CA ALA A 321 -5.62 21.55 -0.05
C ALA A 321 -4.72 21.43 -1.28
N CYS A 322 -3.45 21.07 -1.05
CA CYS A 322 -2.52 20.69 -2.10
C CYS A 322 -3.00 19.39 -2.75
N LYS A 323 -3.16 19.38 -4.08
CA LYS A 323 -3.58 18.17 -4.82
C LYS A 323 -2.65 16.97 -4.61
N VAL A 324 -1.37 17.21 -4.31
CA VAL A 324 -0.35 16.17 -4.11
C VAL A 324 -0.37 15.64 -2.67
N CYS A 325 -0.03 16.49 -1.69
CA CYS A 325 0.17 16.06 -0.29
C CYS A 325 -1.01 16.31 0.65
N GLN A 326 -2.11 16.89 0.15
CA GLN A 326 -3.33 17.22 0.89
C GLN A 326 -3.17 18.25 2.02
N THR A 327 -2.01 18.90 2.16
CA THR A 327 -1.80 19.97 3.15
C THR A 327 -2.55 21.25 2.76
N LYS A 328 -3.08 22.00 3.72
CA LYS A 328 -3.69 23.32 3.49
C LYS A 328 -2.71 24.23 2.75
N LEU A 329 -3.16 24.84 1.67
CA LEU A 329 -2.38 25.78 0.87
C LEU A 329 -2.45 27.17 1.47
N ASN A 330 -1.33 27.88 1.39
CA ASN A 330 -1.25 29.29 1.72
C ASN A 330 -1.49 30.11 0.45
N ARG A 331 -2.23 31.23 0.56
CA ARG A 331 -2.41 32.17 -0.55
C ARG A 331 -1.15 33.03 -0.67
N GLY A 332 -0.47 32.94 -1.81
CA GLY A 332 0.52 33.93 -2.25
C GLY A 332 -0.16 35.09 -3.02
N PRO A 333 0.63 36.01 -3.59
CA PRO A 333 0.07 37.15 -4.33
C PRO A 333 -0.78 36.75 -5.55
N THR A 334 -0.32 35.76 -6.31
CA THR A 334 -1.00 35.25 -7.51
C THR A 334 -1.03 33.72 -7.61
N THR A 335 -0.38 33.02 -6.67
CA THR A 335 -0.24 31.56 -6.68
C THR A 335 -0.62 30.97 -5.33
N LEU A 336 -0.80 29.65 -5.29
CA LEU A 336 -0.98 28.92 -4.05
C LEU A 336 0.32 28.21 -3.67
N LEU A 337 0.73 28.39 -2.42
CA LEU A 337 1.98 27.89 -1.87
C LEU A 337 1.68 26.65 -1.03
N CYS A 338 2.36 25.55 -1.31
CA CYS A 338 2.31 24.36 -0.47
C CYS A 338 3.51 24.34 0.49
N PRO A 339 3.32 24.58 1.80
CA PRO A 339 4.44 24.61 2.75
C PRO A 339 5.09 23.23 2.93
N LYS A 340 4.33 22.15 2.80
CA LYS A 340 4.84 20.78 2.96
C LYS A 340 5.66 20.31 1.76
N CYS A 341 5.25 20.67 0.54
CA CYS A 341 5.96 20.27 -0.68
C CYS A 341 7.04 21.27 -1.10
N GLY A 342 7.07 22.48 -0.53
CA GLY A 342 7.89 23.59 -1.04
C GLY A 342 7.49 24.04 -2.45
N ASN A 343 6.27 23.72 -2.91
CA ASN A 343 5.79 24.07 -4.25
C ASN A 343 5.14 25.47 -4.22
N GLU A 344 5.75 26.43 -4.93
CA GLU A 344 5.29 27.82 -5.01
C GLU A 344 4.15 28.07 -6.00
N ASN A 345 3.75 27.04 -6.74
CA ASN A 345 2.63 27.08 -7.68
C ASN A 345 1.81 25.78 -7.59
N ALA A 346 1.35 25.48 -6.39
CA ALA A 346 0.65 24.24 -6.08
C ALA A 346 -0.78 24.24 -6.67
N THR A 347 -1.17 23.11 -7.27
CA THR A 347 -2.55 22.88 -7.68
C THR A 347 -3.44 22.64 -6.46
N ALA A 348 -4.59 23.31 -6.42
CA ALA A 348 -5.57 23.20 -5.35
C ALA A 348 -6.62 22.12 -5.58
N VAL A 349 -7.17 21.61 -4.48
CA VAL A 349 -8.40 20.83 -4.41
C VAL A 349 -9.12 21.14 -3.09
N ALA A 350 -10.44 21.27 -3.08
CA ALA A 350 -11.19 21.42 -1.83
C ALA A 350 -11.18 20.09 -1.05
N ASN A 351 -10.99 20.16 0.27
CA ASN A 351 -10.93 18.98 1.13
C ASN A 351 -11.63 19.23 2.48
N TYR A 352 -12.15 18.19 3.12
CA TYR A 352 -13.05 18.32 4.27
C TYR A 352 -12.36 18.89 5.52
N ARG A 353 -13.06 19.77 6.24
CA ARG A 353 -12.80 20.21 7.62
C ARG A 353 -14.15 20.36 8.32
N VAL A 354 -14.79 19.25 8.65
CA VAL A 354 -16.16 19.26 9.19
C VAL A 354 -16.10 19.13 10.70
N GLU A 355 -16.79 20.02 11.40
CA GLU A 355 -17.00 19.92 12.84
C GLU A 355 -18.30 19.14 13.11
N LEU A 356 -18.19 18.05 13.85
CA LEU A 356 -19.31 17.18 14.22
C LEU A 356 -19.55 17.26 15.71
N SER A 357 -20.82 17.39 16.11
CA SER A 357 -21.27 17.07 17.46
C SER A 357 -21.37 15.55 17.57
N VAL A 358 -20.72 14.97 18.55
CA VAL A 358 -20.72 13.52 18.79
C VAL A 358 -21.01 13.22 20.24
N TYR A 359 -21.61 12.06 20.51
CA TYR A 359 -21.91 11.63 21.87
C TYR A 359 -21.63 10.14 22.12
N ASP A 360 -21.32 9.83 23.38
CA ASP A 360 -21.34 8.49 23.95
C ASP A 360 -21.81 8.58 25.40
N ASN A 361 -22.59 7.59 25.87
CA ASN A 361 -23.02 7.46 27.27
C ASN A 361 -23.45 8.78 27.94
N ASP A 362 -24.28 9.58 27.25
CA ASP A 362 -24.79 10.90 27.65
C ASP A 362 -23.77 12.06 27.71
N GLU A 363 -22.52 11.84 27.34
CA GLU A 363 -21.50 12.88 27.17
C GLU A 363 -21.38 13.33 25.71
N GLN A 364 -21.20 14.65 25.51
CA GLN A 364 -21.07 15.26 24.18
C GLN A 364 -19.73 15.96 24.00
N CYS A 365 -19.15 15.87 22.81
CA CYS A 365 -18.00 16.67 22.43
C CYS A 365 -18.01 17.02 20.93
N THR A 366 -16.93 17.64 20.45
CA THR A 366 -16.78 18.03 19.04
C THR A 366 -15.60 17.31 18.41
N PHE A 367 -15.86 16.54 17.36
CA PHE A 367 -14.82 15.96 16.51
C PHE A 367 -14.64 16.80 15.26
N ILE A 368 -13.40 16.96 14.82
CA ILE A 368 -13.07 17.61 13.55
C ILE A 368 -12.63 16.54 12.57
N ILE A 369 -13.44 16.31 11.54
CA ILE A 369 -13.09 15.41 10.46
C ILE A 369 -12.30 16.17 9.39
N LEU A 370 -11.11 15.67 9.09
CA LEU A 370 -10.20 16.26 8.12
C LEU A 370 -9.99 15.33 6.93
N GLY A 371 -9.93 15.94 5.74
CA GLY A 371 -9.38 15.31 4.56
C GLY A 371 -10.19 14.12 4.03
N ASP A 372 -9.46 13.03 3.74
CA ASP A 372 -10.06 11.79 3.20
C ASP A 372 -11.08 11.17 4.17
N ALA A 373 -10.98 11.39 5.48
CA ALA A 373 -11.96 10.88 6.45
C ALA A 373 -13.37 11.44 6.23
N GLY A 374 -13.51 12.70 5.80
CA GLY A 374 -14.82 13.29 5.49
C GLY A 374 -15.43 12.70 4.23
N LYS A 375 -14.57 12.34 3.28
CA LYS A 375 -14.96 11.64 2.06
C LYS A 375 -15.35 10.20 2.35
N ASP A 376 -14.65 9.51 3.24
CA ASP A 376 -14.96 8.14 3.61
C ASP A 376 -16.28 8.08 4.40
N LEU A 377 -16.58 9.10 5.21
CA LEU A 377 -17.86 9.24 5.91
C LEU A 377 -19.04 9.56 4.96
N THR A 378 -18.85 10.47 4.00
CA THR A 378 -19.94 10.96 3.13
C THR A 378 -20.08 10.21 1.80
N GLY A 379 -19.08 9.41 1.42
CA GLY A 379 -18.98 8.78 0.11
C GLY A 379 -18.61 9.73 -1.04
N ARG A 380 -18.53 11.05 -0.81
CA ARG A 380 -18.32 12.09 -1.84
C ARG A 380 -17.06 12.89 -1.59
N LYS A 381 -16.52 13.58 -2.60
CA LYS A 381 -15.46 14.60 -2.37
C LYS A 381 -16.10 15.91 -1.95
N ALA A 382 -15.35 16.71 -1.17
CA ALA A 382 -15.75 18.08 -0.87
C ALA A 382 -15.99 18.89 -2.15
N THR A 383 -15.15 18.74 -3.18
CA THR A 383 -15.36 19.37 -4.49
C THR A 383 -16.69 18.98 -5.13
N GLU A 384 -17.09 17.71 -5.06
CA GLU A 384 -18.34 17.23 -5.66
C GLU A 384 -19.56 17.79 -4.93
N LEU A 385 -19.44 18.08 -3.62
CA LEU A 385 -20.50 18.72 -2.84
C LEU A 385 -20.58 20.23 -3.15
N ILE A 386 -19.44 20.90 -3.30
CA ILE A 386 -19.38 22.32 -3.70
C ILE A 386 -20.00 22.48 -5.09
N ASP A 387 -19.58 21.67 -6.06
CA ASP A 387 -20.08 21.76 -7.44
C ASP A 387 -21.60 21.53 -7.49
N ALA A 388 -22.12 20.55 -6.73
CA ALA A 388 -23.55 20.30 -6.63
C ALA A 388 -24.31 21.47 -5.99
N TYR A 389 -23.77 22.05 -4.91
CA TYR A 389 -24.37 23.21 -4.26
C TYR A 389 -24.44 24.43 -5.19
N VAL A 390 -23.38 24.69 -5.96
CA VAL A 390 -23.34 25.79 -6.93
C VAL A 390 -24.33 25.56 -8.08
N GLN A 391 -24.47 24.31 -8.54
CA GLN A 391 -25.44 23.95 -9.57
C GLN A 391 -26.89 24.09 -9.10
N GLU A 392 -27.18 23.70 -7.87
CA GLU A 392 -28.54 23.73 -7.30
C GLU A 392 -28.99 25.14 -6.91
N ASN A 393 -28.07 26.01 -6.49
CA ASN A 393 -28.41 27.35 -5.99
C ASN A 393 -28.22 28.49 -7.01
N GLY A 394 -27.90 28.15 -8.26
CA GLY A 394 -27.67 29.13 -9.32
C GLY A 394 -26.35 29.86 -9.10
N GLY A 395 -25.43 29.75 -10.06
CA GLY A 395 -24.06 30.28 -9.97
C GLY A 395 -23.95 31.80 -9.99
N ASP A 396 -24.61 32.49 -9.07
CA ASP A 396 -24.22 33.83 -8.66
C ASP A 396 -23.21 33.70 -7.52
N ALA A 397 -22.10 34.40 -7.69
CA ALA A 397 -21.08 34.62 -6.69
C ALA A 397 -21.71 35.35 -5.49
N ALA A 398 -22.36 34.61 -4.60
CA ALA A 398 -22.53 35.04 -3.24
C ALA A 398 -21.13 34.97 -2.62
N GLU A 399 -20.59 36.15 -2.30
CA GLU A 399 -19.36 36.33 -1.55
C GLU A 399 -19.36 35.37 -0.35
N ILE A 400 -18.50 34.35 -0.42
CA ILE A 400 -18.16 33.52 0.71
C ILE A 400 -17.07 34.29 1.45
N GLU A 401 -17.48 35.14 2.40
CA GLU A 401 -16.62 35.61 3.49
C GLU A 401 -16.43 34.51 4.55
#